data_AF-A0A838USW9-F1
#
_entry.id   AF-A0A838USW9-F1
#
_cell.length_a   1.000
_cell.length_b   1.000
_cell.length_c   1.000
_cell.angle_alpha   90.00
_cell.angle_beta   90.00
_cell.angle_gamma   90.00
#
_symmetry.space_group_name_H-M   'P 1'
#
loop_
_entity.id
_entity.type
_entity.pdbx_description
1 polymer ?
#
loop_
_entity_poly.entity_id
_entity_poly.type
_entity_poly.pdbx_seq_one_letter_code
_entity_poly.pdbx_strand_id
1 'polypeptide(L)'
;MIKQFNSTKARQRRHLRVRKRLSGTTARPRLSIFRSSKHIYAQIIDDTTGRTLVTASSLEPDLRKAGANAQPTQREEGVEIPQGIAGIEANHKVALARAIGKALAERAKAHNISQVVFDRGGYQYHGRVAALATGAREGGLDF
;
A
#
# COMPACT_ATOMS: atom_id res chain seq x y z
N MET A 1 -31.65 21.94 -0.70
CA MET A 1 -30.22 21.87 -0.32
C MET A 1 -29.65 20.52 -0.73
N ILE A 2 -28.78 20.46 -1.75
CA ILE A 2 -28.16 19.20 -2.20
C ILE A 2 -27.09 18.79 -1.19
N LYS A 3 -27.24 17.58 -0.60
CA LYS A 3 -26.23 17.03 0.31
C LYS A 3 -25.02 16.55 -0.50
N GLN A 4 -23.87 17.18 -0.28
CA GLN A 4 -22.63 16.82 -0.94
C GLN A 4 -22.14 15.41 -0.51
N PHE A 5 -21.68 14.63 -1.47
CA PHE A 5 -21.19 13.28 -1.20
C PHE A 5 -19.87 13.31 -0.45
N ASN A 6 -19.88 12.80 0.79
CA ASN A 6 -18.66 12.66 1.58
C ASN A 6 -17.92 11.36 1.23
N SER A 7 -16.90 11.49 0.38
CA SER A 7 -16.06 10.38 -0.08
C SER A 7 -15.32 9.67 1.06
N THR A 8 -14.95 10.40 2.12
CA THR A 8 -14.31 9.85 3.32
C THR A 8 -15.26 8.92 4.08
N LYS A 9 -16.52 9.34 4.29
CA LYS A 9 -17.55 8.51 4.96
C LYS A 9 -17.87 7.26 4.13
N ALA A 10 -17.95 7.39 2.81
CA ALA A 10 -18.15 6.24 1.92
C ALA A 10 -16.96 5.27 1.94
N ARG A 11 -15.72 5.78 2.00
CA ARG A 11 -14.53 4.95 2.19
C ARG A 11 -14.54 4.25 3.55
N GLN A 12 -14.85 4.95 4.64
CA GLN A 12 -14.91 4.36 5.99
C GLN A 12 -15.90 3.20 6.05
N ARG A 13 -17.09 3.36 5.44
CA ARG A 13 -18.07 2.27 5.33
C ARG A 13 -17.51 1.04 4.59
N ARG A 14 -16.85 1.25 3.44
CA ARG A 14 -16.20 0.15 2.68
C ARG A 14 -15.08 -0.50 3.49
N HIS A 15 -14.30 0.31 4.18
CA HIS A 15 -13.18 -0.14 5.01
C HIS A 15 -13.65 -1.04 6.15
N LEU A 16 -14.64 -0.59 6.93
CA LEU A 16 -15.26 -1.37 7.98
C LEU A 16 -15.90 -2.65 7.43
N ARG A 17 -16.57 -2.58 6.28
CA ARG A 17 -17.18 -3.76 5.64
C ARG A 17 -16.16 -4.82 5.25
N VAL A 18 -14.99 -4.43 4.73
CA VAL A 18 -13.91 -5.37 4.40
C VAL A 18 -13.31 -5.96 5.68
N ARG A 19 -13.04 -5.13 6.69
CA ARG A 19 -12.46 -5.56 7.97
C ARG A 19 -13.37 -6.47 8.80
N LYS A 20 -14.69 -6.50 8.54
CA LYS A 20 -15.59 -7.52 9.13
C LYS A 20 -15.20 -8.95 8.75
N ARG A 21 -14.57 -9.13 7.59
CA ARG A 21 -14.17 -10.46 7.07
C ARG A 21 -12.65 -10.66 7.06
N LEU A 22 -11.89 -9.58 7.25
CA LEU A 22 -10.44 -9.55 7.08
C LEU A 22 -9.81 -9.10 8.39
N SER A 23 -9.17 -10.04 9.08
CA SER A 23 -8.38 -9.84 10.30
C SER A 23 -6.97 -10.38 10.10
N GLY A 24 -5.98 -9.74 10.74
CA GLY A 24 -4.60 -10.19 10.79
C GLY A 24 -4.32 -10.94 12.09
N THR A 25 -3.65 -12.09 11.99
CA THR A 25 -3.15 -12.83 13.16
C THR A 25 -1.65 -12.60 13.32
N THR A 26 -1.06 -13.09 14.41
CA THR A 26 0.41 -13.04 14.59
C THR A 26 1.15 -13.78 13.47
N ALA A 27 0.62 -14.91 13.00
CA ALA A 27 1.21 -15.69 11.90
C ALA A 27 1.05 -15.01 10.53
N ARG A 28 -0.09 -14.35 10.31
CA ARG A 28 -0.38 -13.65 9.06
C ARG A 28 -0.94 -12.25 9.36
N PRO A 29 -0.06 -11.28 9.68
CA PRO A 29 -0.50 -9.95 10.08
C PRO A 29 -1.11 -9.20 8.89
N ARG A 30 -1.89 -8.16 9.20
CA ARG A 30 -2.64 -7.39 8.21
C ARG A 30 -1.82 -6.21 7.70
N LEU A 31 -1.59 -6.16 6.38
CA LEU A 31 -1.01 -5.01 5.70
C LEU A 31 -2.11 -3.98 5.40
N SER A 32 -2.10 -2.87 6.14
CA SER A 32 -3.08 -1.78 6.05
C SER A 32 -2.56 -0.61 5.24
N ILE A 33 -3.31 -0.17 4.23
CA ILE A 33 -2.97 1.01 3.41
C ILE A 33 -3.88 2.20 3.74
N PHE A 34 -3.26 3.37 3.91
CA PHE A 34 -3.97 4.65 3.91
C PHE A 34 -3.38 5.58 2.86
N ARG A 35 -4.22 6.14 1.98
CA ARG A 35 -3.79 7.17 1.03
C ARG A 35 -4.59 8.46 1.18
N SER A 36 -3.89 9.58 1.23
CA SER A 36 -4.45 10.90 1.01
C SER A 36 -4.15 11.35 -0.42
N SER A 37 -4.59 12.56 -0.78
CA SER A 37 -4.24 13.18 -2.07
C SER A 37 -2.73 13.38 -2.24
N LYS A 38 -2.02 13.65 -1.14
CA LYS A 38 -0.58 13.95 -1.12
C LYS A 38 0.26 12.74 -0.74
N HIS A 39 -0.12 12.01 0.30
CA HIS A 39 0.71 11.00 0.96
C HIS A 39 0.12 9.60 0.89
N ILE A 40 0.96 8.60 1.08
CA ILE A 40 0.56 7.20 1.26
C ILE A 40 1.35 6.62 2.44
N TYR A 41 0.65 5.78 3.19
CA TYR A 41 1.13 5.13 4.39
C TYR A 41 0.75 3.65 4.29
N ALA A 42 1.67 2.78 4.66
CA ALA A 42 1.43 1.36 4.80
C ALA A 42 1.96 0.89 6.16
N GLN A 43 1.21 -0.01 6.77
CA GLN A 43 1.51 -0.57 8.09
C GLN A 43 1.25 -2.07 8.06
N ILE A 44 2.06 -2.84 8.77
CA ILE A 44 1.79 -4.25 9.08
C ILE A 44 1.37 -4.31 10.54
N ILE A 45 0.18 -4.81 10.79
CA ILE A 45 -0.49 -4.78 12.10
C ILE A 45 -0.87 -6.20 12.49
N ASP A 46 -0.58 -6.58 13.72
CA ASP A 46 -1.18 -7.76 14.35
C ASP A 46 -2.46 -7.31 15.08
N ASP A 47 -3.62 -7.80 14.63
CA ASP A 47 -4.92 -7.40 15.19
C ASP A 47 -5.19 -8.09 16.54
N THR A 48 -4.49 -9.18 16.87
CA THR A 48 -4.65 -9.88 18.16
C THR A 48 -4.03 -9.09 19.31
N THR A 49 -2.84 -8.55 19.08
CA THR A 49 -2.11 -7.73 20.05
C THR A 49 -2.37 -6.23 19.89
N GLY A 50 -2.95 -5.82 18.76
CA GLY A 50 -3.15 -4.41 18.40
C GLY A 50 -1.85 -3.66 18.09
N ARG A 51 -0.73 -4.37 17.93
CA ARG A 51 0.59 -3.77 17.73
C ARG A 51 0.90 -3.60 16.25
N THR A 52 1.45 -2.44 15.91
CA THR A 52 2.03 -2.21 14.58
C THR A 52 3.46 -2.73 14.59
N LEU A 53 3.75 -3.69 13.72
CA LEU A 53 5.06 -4.34 13.62
C LEU A 53 5.99 -3.53 12.73
N VAL A 54 5.45 -3.06 11.59
CA VAL A 54 6.23 -2.32 10.59
C VAL A 54 5.41 -1.16 10.06
N THR A 55 6.07 -0.03 9.81
CA THR A 55 5.50 1.13 9.12
C THR A 55 6.40 1.55 7.97
N ALA A 56 5.80 2.06 6.91
CA ALA A 56 6.49 2.77 5.83
C ALA A 56 5.59 3.88 5.30
N SER A 57 6.15 5.08 5.10
CA SER A 57 5.36 6.21 4.62
C SER A 57 6.12 7.15 3.70
N SER A 58 5.38 7.85 2.84
CA SER A 58 5.94 8.93 2.01
C SER A 58 6.47 10.15 2.80
N LEU A 59 6.24 10.19 4.13
CA LEU A 59 6.77 11.25 4.99
C LEU A 59 8.20 10.97 5.46
N GLU A 60 8.65 9.72 5.41
CA GLU A 60 10.01 9.37 5.81
C GLU A 60 11.02 10.06 4.87
N PRO A 61 12.07 10.70 5.39
CA PRO A 61 13.00 11.48 4.58
C PRO A 61 13.60 10.69 3.42
N ASP A 62 13.95 9.43 3.66
CA ASP A 62 14.60 8.56 2.67
C ASP A 62 13.65 8.23 1.50
N LEU A 63 12.40 7.89 1.83
CA LEU A 63 11.37 7.58 0.84
C LEU A 63 10.83 8.83 0.15
N ARG A 64 10.81 9.97 0.84
CA ARG A 64 10.38 11.26 0.26
C ARG A 64 11.33 11.73 -0.83
N LYS A 65 12.65 11.58 -0.62
CA LYS A 65 13.68 11.90 -1.62
C LYS A 65 13.54 11.00 -2.86
N ALA A 66 13.26 9.71 -2.64
CA ALA A 66 12.99 8.78 -3.74
C ALA A 66 11.81 9.23 -4.60
N GLY A 67 10.74 9.76 -4.01
CA GLY A 67 9.58 10.28 -4.76
C GLY A 67 9.82 11.61 -5.49
N ALA A 68 10.79 12.42 -5.06
CA ALA A 68 11.18 13.66 -5.74
C ALA A 68 12.08 13.40 -6.96
N ASN A 69 12.89 12.33 -6.90
CA ASN A 69 13.82 11.94 -7.97
C ASN A 69 13.32 10.76 -8.81
N ALA A 70 12.12 10.24 -8.55
CA ALA A 70 11.55 9.13 -9.29
C ALA A 70 11.21 9.56 -10.71
N GLN A 71 12.14 9.28 -11.63
CA GLN A 71 11.87 9.31 -13.07
C GLN A 71 10.74 8.30 -13.39
N PRO A 72 9.85 8.61 -14.35
CA PRO A 72 8.95 7.62 -14.93
C PRO A 72 9.77 6.38 -15.28
N THR A 73 9.43 5.23 -14.70
CA THR A 73 10.13 3.99 -15.02
C THR A 73 9.94 3.76 -16.52
N GLN A 74 11.04 3.73 -17.27
CA GLN A 74 11.03 3.25 -18.64
C GLN A 74 10.50 1.82 -18.59
N ARG A 75 9.70 1.41 -19.57
CA ARG A 75 9.11 0.06 -19.62
C ARG A 75 10.26 -0.95 -19.67
N GLU A 76 10.59 -1.54 -18.53
CA GLU A 76 11.51 -2.68 -18.49
C GLU A 76 10.81 -3.85 -19.20
N GLU A 77 11.39 -4.32 -20.30
CA GLU A 77 10.85 -5.42 -21.10
C GLU A 77 10.69 -6.67 -20.24
N GLY A 78 9.47 -7.24 -20.20
CA GLY A 78 9.17 -8.49 -19.51
C GLY A 78 8.41 -8.39 -18.16
N VAL A 79 8.20 -7.19 -17.62
CA VAL A 79 7.37 -7.02 -16.40
C VAL A 79 5.91 -6.82 -16.80
N GLU A 80 5.06 -7.83 -16.62
CA GLU A 80 3.61 -7.69 -16.85
C GLU A 80 3.04 -6.56 -15.99
N ILE A 81 2.48 -5.55 -16.66
CA ILE A 81 1.81 -4.43 -15.98
C ILE A 81 0.52 -4.98 -15.37
N PRO A 82 0.33 -4.89 -14.04
CA PRO A 82 -0.94 -5.27 -13.43
C PRO A 82 -2.05 -4.38 -14.00
N GLN A 83 -3.21 -4.95 -14.33
CA GLN A 83 -4.37 -4.23 -14.89
C GLN A 83 -4.73 -2.94 -14.11
N GLY A 84 -4.38 -2.87 -12.83
CA GLY A 84 -4.60 -1.71 -11.96
C GLY A 84 -3.63 -0.52 -12.15
N ILE A 85 -2.57 -0.59 -12.96
CA ILE A 85 -1.58 0.51 -13.11
C ILE A 85 -1.52 1.02 -14.56
N ALA A 86 -2.08 0.27 -15.51
CA ALA A 86 -2.08 0.58 -16.93
C ALA A 86 -2.47 2.04 -17.22
N GLY A 87 -1.56 2.79 -17.86
CA GLY A 87 -1.77 4.18 -18.28
C GLY A 87 -1.45 5.26 -17.24
N ILE A 88 -1.05 4.91 -16.01
CA ILE A 88 -0.70 5.87 -14.93
C ILE A 88 0.75 5.66 -14.42
N GLU A 89 1.53 4.84 -15.11
CA GLU A 89 2.88 4.41 -14.71
C GLU A 89 3.87 5.57 -14.53
N ALA A 90 3.75 6.61 -15.35
CA ALA A 90 4.65 7.77 -15.34
C ALA A 90 4.43 8.73 -14.16
N ASN A 91 3.44 8.51 -13.31
CA ASN A 91 3.15 9.41 -12.18
C ASN A 91 4.14 9.19 -11.03
N HIS A 92 4.89 10.23 -10.63
CA HIS A 92 5.86 10.17 -9.52
C HIS A 92 5.27 9.61 -8.21
N LYS A 93 3.97 9.80 -7.94
CA LYS A 93 3.29 9.24 -6.75
C LYS A 93 3.04 7.74 -6.83
N VAL A 94 2.92 7.20 -8.05
CA VAL A 94 2.78 5.76 -8.31
C VAL A 94 4.14 5.09 -8.16
N ALA A 95 5.20 5.69 -8.72
CA ALA A 95 6.57 5.25 -8.51
C ALA A 95 6.95 5.26 -7.02
N LEU A 96 6.64 6.34 -6.29
CA LEU A 96 6.84 6.42 -4.85
C LEU A 96 6.09 5.32 -4.08
N ALA A 97 4.86 4.98 -4.48
CA ALA A 97 4.10 3.93 -3.83
C ALA A 97 4.75 2.55 -4.00
N ARG A 98 5.33 2.26 -5.17
CA ARG A 98 6.10 1.03 -5.41
C ARG A 98 7.35 0.96 -4.52
N ALA A 99 8.09 2.07 -4.42
CA ALA A 99 9.26 2.16 -3.54
C ALA A 99 8.90 1.94 -2.06
N ILE A 100 7.79 2.52 -1.59
CA ILE A 100 7.27 2.30 -0.23
C ILE A 100 6.91 0.82 -0.02
N GLY A 101 6.33 0.16 -1.02
CA GLY A 101 6.04 -1.27 -0.98
C GLY A 101 7.30 -2.13 -0.79
N LYS A 102 8.36 -1.85 -1.56
CA LYS A 102 9.65 -2.54 -1.44
C LYS A 102 10.27 -2.34 -0.05
N ALA A 103 10.34 -1.08 0.41
CA ALA A 103 10.90 -0.75 1.72
C ALA A 103 10.12 -1.39 2.87
N LEU A 104 8.79 -1.47 2.76
CA LEU A 104 7.96 -2.15 3.76
C LEU A 104 8.28 -3.65 3.82
N ALA A 105 8.48 -4.29 2.67
CA ALA A 105 8.79 -5.72 2.59
C ALA A 105 10.18 -6.06 3.15
N GLU A 106 11.18 -5.22 2.87
CA GLU A 106 12.52 -5.35 3.46
C GLU A 106 12.47 -5.27 4.99
N ARG A 107 11.74 -4.29 5.53
CA ARG A 107 11.54 -4.17 6.98
C ARG A 107 10.75 -5.36 7.53
N ALA A 108 9.74 -5.85 6.82
CA ALA A 108 8.97 -7.02 7.24
C ALA A 108 9.85 -8.28 7.33
N LYS A 109 10.76 -8.47 6.37
CA LYS A 109 11.74 -9.56 6.40
C LYS A 109 12.68 -9.46 7.59
N ALA A 110 13.11 -8.26 7.97
CA ALA A 110 13.91 -8.04 9.18
C ALA A 110 13.17 -8.44 10.47
N HIS A 111 11.83 -8.39 10.46
CA HIS A 111 10.96 -8.88 11.53
C HIS A 111 10.46 -10.32 11.31
N ASN A 112 11.04 -11.06 10.36
CA ASN A 112 10.67 -12.44 10.01
C ASN A 112 9.21 -12.61 9.55
N ILE A 113 8.62 -11.58 8.95
CA ILE A 113 7.26 -11.61 8.41
C ILE A 113 7.33 -11.82 6.89
N SER A 114 6.85 -12.97 6.42
CA SER A 114 6.78 -13.31 4.99
C SER A 114 5.35 -13.26 4.44
N GLN A 115 4.38 -13.76 5.21
CA GLN A 115 2.98 -13.85 4.80
C GLN A 115 2.13 -12.76 5.46
N VAL A 116 1.33 -12.06 4.66
CA VAL A 116 0.42 -11.02 5.18
C VAL A 116 -0.97 -11.12 4.56
N VAL A 117 -1.95 -10.48 5.18
CA VAL A 117 -3.28 -10.28 4.60
C VAL A 117 -3.40 -8.85 4.10
N PHE A 118 -3.78 -8.66 2.83
CA PHE A 118 -3.81 -7.35 2.21
C PHE A 118 -5.11 -6.57 2.47
N ASP A 119 -5.04 -5.51 3.29
CA ASP A 119 -6.12 -4.55 3.53
C ASP A 119 -5.91 -3.27 2.69
N ARG A 120 -6.65 -3.20 1.58
CA ARG A 120 -6.70 -2.04 0.68
C ARG A 120 -7.33 -0.78 1.28
N GLY A 121 -7.70 -0.75 2.56
CA GLY A 121 -8.12 0.46 3.26
C GLY A 121 -9.43 1.09 2.76
N GLY A 122 -10.28 0.30 2.11
CA GLY A 122 -11.52 0.78 1.47
C GLY A 122 -11.32 1.52 0.14
N TYR A 123 -10.11 1.51 -0.42
CA TYR A 123 -9.81 2.03 -1.76
C TYR A 123 -10.00 0.93 -2.82
N GLN A 124 -10.12 1.33 -4.09
CA GLN A 124 -10.07 0.40 -5.21
C GLN A 124 -8.63 -0.09 -5.41
N TYR A 125 -8.49 -1.33 -5.89
CA TYR A 125 -7.19 -1.91 -6.24
C TYR A 125 -6.74 -1.36 -7.60
N HIS A 126 -6.23 -0.14 -7.60
CA HIS A 126 -5.82 0.60 -8.79
C HIS A 126 -4.80 1.69 -8.41
N GLY A 127 -4.06 2.20 -9.40
CA GLY A 127 -3.03 3.21 -9.30
C GLY A 127 -2.06 2.95 -8.14
N ARG A 128 -1.96 3.92 -7.23
CA ARG A 128 -1.03 3.88 -6.08
C ARG A 128 -1.23 2.66 -5.16
N VAL A 129 -2.45 2.12 -5.04
CA VAL A 129 -2.70 0.95 -4.17
C VAL A 129 -2.16 -0.32 -4.83
N ALA A 130 -2.39 -0.46 -6.13
CA ALA A 130 -1.85 -1.57 -6.91
C ALA A 130 -0.31 -1.47 -6.98
N ALA A 131 0.26 -0.28 -7.19
CA ALA A 131 1.70 -0.09 -7.24
C ALA A 131 2.41 -0.43 -5.92
N LEU A 132 1.82 -0.09 -4.78
CA LEU A 132 2.33 -0.50 -3.48
C LEU A 132 2.30 -2.03 -3.32
N ALA A 133 1.20 -2.67 -3.74
CA ALA A 133 1.07 -4.11 -3.70
C ALA A 133 2.12 -4.82 -4.56
N THR A 134 2.32 -4.36 -5.80
CA THR A 134 3.36 -4.88 -6.69
C THR A 134 4.76 -4.71 -6.09
N GLY A 135 5.07 -3.52 -5.55
CA GLY A 135 6.36 -3.29 -4.88
C GLY A 135 6.58 -4.18 -3.65
N ALA A 136 5.52 -4.45 -2.87
CA ALA A 136 5.60 -5.34 -1.72
C ALA A 136 5.82 -6.81 -2.14
N ARG A 137 5.17 -7.27 -3.22
CA ARG A 137 5.39 -8.61 -3.78
C ARG A 137 6.80 -8.79 -4.32
N GLU A 138 7.31 -7.80 -5.06
CA GLU A 138 8.72 -7.77 -5.50
C GLU A 138 9.69 -7.81 -4.32
N GLY A 139 9.34 -7.15 -3.22
CA GLY A 139 10.09 -7.21 -1.98
C GLY A 139 9.99 -8.55 -1.24
N GLY A 140 9.20 -9.52 -1.74
CA GLY A 140 9.06 -10.88 -1.21
C GLY A 140 8.03 -11.04 -0.10
N LEU A 141 7.02 -10.17 -0.03
CA LEU A 141 5.83 -10.40 0.80
C LEU A 141 4.75 -11.15 0.01
N ASP A 142 4.24 -12.22 0.60
CA ASP A 142 3.19 -13.06 0.00
C ASP A 142 1.80 -12.67 0.51
N PHE A 143 0.93 -12.26 -0.43
CA PHE A 143 -0.48 -11.93 -0.20
C PHE A 143 -1.35 -11.85 -1.47
#